data_AF-A0A1B8P5N0-F1
#
_entry.id   AF-A0A1B8P5N0-F1
#
_cell.length_a   1.000
_cell.length_b   1.000
_cell.length_c   1.000
_cell.angle_alpha   90.00
_cell.angle_beta   90.00
_cell.angle_gamma   90.00
#
_symmetry.space_group_name_H-M   'P 1'
#
loop_
_entity.id
_entity.type
_entity.pdbx_description
1 polymer ?
#
loop_
_entity_poly.entity_id
_entity_poly.type
_entity_poly.pdbx_seq_one_letter_code
_entity_poly.pdbx_strand_id
1 'polypeptide(L)'
;MTPPAFDTEAGTTEAIAGALAQSFMHWGFLGWAVLGSLTAVVLARAHYDEGHPLQPRTLLMPVLGKRLVSGWLGSVIDALCVIAVVAGTVGPIGFLATQVSFGLHELLGLPGGYGTQLVVLAVLGAIYVTSAVTGIHRGIQILSRFNVFLALAIAAVIFIFGPTLFLVDAYTQGFGEYLSSFFTMATMTRRRRLLGGCSGGRCSSFPGSSDTAP
;
A
#
# COMPACT_ATOMS: atom_id res chain seq x y z
N MET A 1 16.84 5.23 -4.28
CA MET A 1 16.95 4.12 -5.26
C MET A 1 16.11 4.48 -6.47
N THR A 2 16.56 4.17 -7.68
CA THR A 2 15.80 4.47 -8.91
C THR A 2 14.81 3.35 -9.23
N PRO A 3 13.59 3.67 -9.70
CA PRO A 3 12.63 2.64 -10.05
C PRO A 3 13.16 1.80 -11.21
N PRO A 4 12.93 0.48 -11.22
CA PRO A 4 13.49 -0.42 -12.24
C PRO A 4 13.11 -0.06 -13.68
N ALA A 5 12.02 0.69 -13.89
CA ALA A 5 11.54 1.09 -15.20
C ALA A 5 12.33 2.26 -15.83
N PHE A 6 13.22 2.91 -15.06
CA PHE A 6 13.96 4.09 -15.47
C PHE A 6 15.47 3.89 -15.28
N ASP A 7 16.24 4.24 -16.32
CA ASP A 7 17.71 4.20 -16.31
C ASP A 7 18.30 5.54 -15.81
N THR A 8 17.80 6.03 -14.68
CA THR A 8 18.27 7.28 -14.05
C THR A 8 19.20 6.97 -12.87
N GLU A 9 20.12 7.89 -12.57
CA GLU A 9 20.99 7.79 -11.41
C GLU A 9 20.26 8.27 -10.14
N ALA A 10 20.42 7.54 -9.03
CA ALA A 10 19.68 7.83 -7.81
C ALA A 10 20.15 9.13 -7.15
N GLY A 11 19.21 9.94 -6.67
CA GLY A 11 19.53 11.23 -6.04
C GLY A 11 19.74 12.39 -7.01
N THR A 12 19.56 12.16 -8.31
CA THR A 12 19.59 13.20 -9.35
C THR A 12 18.21 13.83 -9.55
N THR A 13 18.17 15.04 -10.13
CA THR A 13 16.91 15.73 -10.45
C THR A 13 16.13 14.98 -11.53
N GLU A 14 16.82 14.32 -12.47
CA GLU A 14 16.21 13.52 -13.54
C GLU A 14 15.43 12.31 -13.00
N ALA A 15 15.82 11.78 -11.84
CA ALA A 15 15.15 10.64 -11.22
C ALA A 15 13.79 10.98 -10.57
N ILE A 16 13.46 12.26 -10.38
CA ILE A 16 12.26 12.70 -9.64
C ILE A 16 10.99 12.26 -10.35
N ALA A 17 10.86 12.54 -11.65
CA ALA A 17 9.67 12.22 -12.42
C ALA A 17 9.40 10.70 -12.44
N GLY A 18 10.44 9.90 -12.69
CA GLY A 18 10.32 8.44 -12.66
C GLY A 18 9.97 7.89 -11.27
N ALA A 19 10.53 8.46 -10.20
CA ALA A 19 10.20 8.06 -8.83
C ALA A 19 8.73 8.34 -8.48
N LEU A 20 8.23 9.52 -8.83
CA LEU A 20 6.82 9.88 -8.63
C LEU A 20 5.90 9.04 -9.52
N ALA A 21 6.27 8.79 -10.78
CA ALA A 21 5.51 7.94 -11.68
C ALA A 21 5.33 6.53 -11.11
N GLN A 22 6.39 5.96 -10.53
CA GLN A 22 6.32 4.66 -9.86
C GLN A 22 5.40 4.71 -8.63
N SER A 23 5.43 5.79 -7.85
CA SER A 23 4.52 5.97 -6.70
C SER A 23 3.05 6.00 -7.16
N PHE A 24 2.75 6.77 -8.22
CA PHE A 24 1.41 6.80 -8.82
C PHE A 24 0.97 5.46 -9.39
N MET A 25 1.92 4.66 -9.91
CA MET A 25 1.61 3.31 -10.39
C MET A 25 1.15 2.38 -9.25
N HIS A 26 1.77 2.46 -8.07
CA HIS A 26 1.45 1.59 -6.93
C HIS A 26 0.25 2.08 -6.11
N TRP A 27 0.09 3.40 -5.96
CA TRP A 27 -0.92 4.03 -5.09
C TRP A 27 -2.04 4.76 -5.84
N GLY A 28 -1.96 4.82 -7.17
CA GLY A 28 -2.93 5.50 -8.02
C GLY A 28 -3.94 4.55 -8.64
N PHE A 29 -4.32 4.85 -9.88
CA PHE A 29 -5.50 4.29 -10.52
C PHE A 29 -5.58 2.75 -10.51
N LEU A 30 -4.50 2.06 -10.88
CA LEU A 30 -4.53 0.59 -11.01
C LEU A 30 -4.80 -0.10 -9.66
N GLY A 31 -4.14 0.37 -8.59
CA GLY A 31 -4.33 -0.17 -7.24
C GLY A 31 -5.77 -0.02 -6.77
N TRP A 32 -6.35 1.17 -6.92
CA TRP A 32 -7.74 1.43 -6.54
C TRP A 32 -8.76 0.74 -7.43
N ALA A 33 -8.53 0.70 -8.75
CA ALA A 33 -9.44 0.08 -9.69
C ALA A 33 -9.61 -1.43 -9.41
N VAL A 34 -8.51 -2.15 -9.19
CA VAL A 34 -8.54 -3.60 -9.00
C VAL A 34 -8.90 -4.00 -7.57
N LEU A 35 -8.26 -3.40 -6.56
CA LEU A 35 -8.39 -3.86 -5.17
C LEU A 35 -9.61 -3.28 -4.46
N GLY A 36 -9.89 -1.99 -4.68
CA GLY A 36 -10.92 -1.24 -3.94
C GLY A 36 -12.25 -1.18 -4.68
N SER A 37 -12.27 -0.52 -5.83
CA SER A 37 -13.51 -0.12 -6.50
C SER A 37 -14.25 -1.29 -7.13
N LEU A 38 -13.54 -2.15 -7.89
CA LEU A 38 -14.20 -3.24 -8.61
C LEU A 38 -14.83 -4.26 -7.65
N THR A 39 -14.09 -4.70 -6.65
CA THR A 39 -14.56 -5.67 -5.65
C THR A 39 -15.72 -5.11 -4.82
N ALA A 40 -15.64 -3.84 -4.41
CA ALA A 40 -16.71 -3.18 -3.66
C ALA A 40 -17.99 -3.03 -4.48
N VAL A 41 -17.90 -2.62 -5.75
CA VAL A 41 -19.07 -2.46 -6.63
C VAL A 41 -19.74 -3.82 -6.89
N VAL A 42 -18.97 -4.85 -7.19
CA VAL A 42 -19.51 -6.20 -7.44
C VAL A 42 -20.17 -6.76 -6.17
N LEU A 43 -19.53 -6.61 -5.01
CA LEU A 43 -20.08 -7.10 -3.74
C LEU A 43 -21.31 -6.31 -3.31
N ALA A 44 -21.30 -4.98 -3.48
CA ALA A 44 -22.44 -4.13 -3.18
C ALA A 44 -23.65 -4.49 -4.04
N ARG A 45 -23.45 -4.70 -5.35
CA ARG A 45 -24.51 -5.16 -6.25
C ARG A 45 -25.06 -6.52 -5.81
N ALA A 46 -24.19 -7.50 -5.54
CA ALA A 46 -24.62 -8.82 -5.10
C ALA A 46 -25.40 -8.77 -3.77
N HIS A 47 -25.05 -7.85 -2.88
CA HIS A 47 -25.75 -7.69 -1.61
C HIS A 47 -27.09 -6.96 -1.75
N TYR A 48 -27.10 -5.78 -2.38
CA TYR A 48 -28.27 -4.92 -2.45
C TYR A 48 -29.29 -5.34 -3.52
N ASP A 49 -28.84 -5.87 -4.66
CA ASP A 49 -29.74 -6.28 -5.75
C ASP A 49 -30.15 -7.75 -5.62
N GLU A 50 -29.22 -8.61 -5.22
CA GLU A 50 -29.41 -10.08 -5.23
C GLU A 50 -29.62 -10.68 -3.82
N GLY A 51 -29.48 -9.88 -2.76
CA GLY A 51 -29.71 -10.29 -1.38
C GLY A 51 -28.65 -11.24 -0.80
N HIS A 52 -27.48 -11.33 -1.44
CA HIS A 52 -26.40 -12.21 -0.99
C HIS A 52 -25.65 -11.64 0.22
N PRO A 53 -25.05 -12.47 1.10
CA PRO A 53 -24.31 -11.98 2.25
C PRO A 53 -23.04 -11.21 1.83
N LEU A 54 -22.63 -10.22 2.64
CA LEU A 54 -21.38 -9.47 2.49
C LEU A 54 -20.17 -10.31 2.92
N GLN A 55 -19.92 -11.41 2.21
CA GLN A 55 -18.83 -12.34 2.47
C GLN A 55 -17.92 -12.46 1.25
N PRO A 56 -16.60 -12.67 1.41
CA PRO A 56 -15.69 -12.87 0.29
C PRO A 56 -16.14 -13.98 -0.67
N ARG A 57 -16.71 -15.09 -0.15
CA ARG A 57 -17.27 -16.17 -0.97
C ARG A 57 -18.30 -15.71 -2.02
N THR A 58 -19.02 -14.61 -1.75
CA THR A 58 -20.03 -14.03 -2.67
C THR A 58 -19.40 -13.63 -4.00
N LEU A 59 -18.16 -13.13 -4.00
CA LEU A 59 -17.45 -12.76 -5.22
C LEU A 59 -17.13 -13.95 -6.14
N LEU A 60 -17.08 -15.16 -5.60
CA LEU A 60 -16.76 -16.38 -6.35
C LEU A 60 -17.99 -17.16 -6.82
N MET A 61 -19.19 -16.73 -6.43
CA MET A 61 -20.43 -17.39 -6.85
C MET A 61 -20.65 -17.44 -8.37
N PRO A 62 -20.30 -16.43 -9.19
CA PRO A 62 -20.46 -16.51 -10.64
C PRO A 62 -19.62 -17.63 -11.29
N VAL A 63 -18.53 -18.03 -10.64
CA VAL A 63 -17.58 -19.02 -11.17
C VAL A 63 -17.82 -20.42 -10.58
N LEU A 64 -18.00 -20.50 -9.25
CA LEU A 64 -18.12 -21.76 -8.51
C LEU A 64 -19.56 -22.17 -8.20
N GLY A 65 -20.53 -21.31 -8.51
CA GLY A 65 -21.96 -21.55 -8.37
C GLY A 65 -22.50 -21.36 -6.95
N LYS A 66 -23.83 -21.40 -6.83
CA LYS A 66 -24.57 -21.11 -5.57
C LYS A 66 -24.32 -22.11 -4.44
N ARG A 67 -23.79 -23.30 -4.74
CA ARG A 67 -23.45 -24.33 -3.74
C ARG A 67 -22.33 -23.87 -2.79
N LEU A 68 -21.55 -22.86 -3.18
CA LEU A 68 -20.48 -22.30 -2.36
C LEU A 68 -21.02 -21.59 -1.11
N VAL A 69 -22.22 -21.01 -1.18
CA VAL A 69 -22.81 -20.23 -0.08
C VAL A 69 -23.09 -21.11 1.13
N SER A 70 -23.63 -22.32 0.90
CA SER A 70 -24.01 -23.28 1.95
C SER A 70 -23.00 -24.40 2.17
N GLY A 71 -21.92 -24.45 1.39
CA GLY A 71 -20.94 -25.53 1.41
C GLY A 71 -19.71 -25.24 2.30
N TRP A 72 -19.07 -26.29 2.80
CA TRP A 72 -17.84 -26.20 3.60
C TRP A 72 -16.69 -25.48 2.86
N LEU A 73 -16.65 -25.60 1.52
CA LEU A 73 -15.69 -24.89 0.67
C LEU A 73 -15.80 -23.36 0.80
N GLY A 74 -17.01 -22.81 0.93
CA GLY A 74 -17.20 -21.36 1.13
C GLY A 74 -16.62 -20.89 2.47
N SER A 75 -16.75 -21.71 3.52
CA SER A 75 -16.16 -21.41 4.83
C SER A 75 -14.63 -21.46 4.83
N VAL A 76 -14.03 -22.38 4.07
CA VAL A 76 -12.57 -22.42 3.89
C VAL A 76 -12.07 -21.17 3.18
N ILE A 77 -12.75 -20.74 2.11
CA ILE A 77 -12.40 -19.52 1.37
C ILE A 77 -12.46 -18.30 2.27
N ASP A 78 -13.55 -18.12 3.02
CA ASP A 78 -13.68 -16.99 3.93
C ASP A 78 -12.58 -17.00 5.01
N ALA A 79 -12.23 -18.18 5.55
CA ALA A 79 -11.14 -18.32 6.50
C ALA A 79 -9.78 -17.91 5.90
N LEU A 80 -9.48 -18.35 4.67
CA LEU A 80 -8.28 -17.94 3.95
C LEU A 80 -8.25 -16.43 3.69
N CYS A 81 -9.39 -15.83 3.34
CA CYS A 81 -9.52 -14.38 3.16
C CYS A 81 -9.25 -13.62 4.47
N VAL A 82 -9.79 -14.08 5.59
CA VAL A 82 -9.52 -13.47 6.91
C VAL A 82 -8.03 -13.56 7.26
N ILE A 83 -7.40 -14.72 7.05
CA ILE A 83 -5.96 -14.89 7.28
C ILE A 83 -5.15 -13.94 6.39
N ALA A 84 -5.51 -13.81 5.11
CA ALA A 84 -4.86 -12.90 4.18
C ALA A 84 -4.99 -11.43 4.61
N VAL A 85 -6.16 -11.00 5.08
CA VAL A 85 -6.39 -9.65 5.61
C VAL A 85 -5.56 -9.40 6.86
N VAL A 86 -5.51 -10.36 7.79
CA VAL A 86 -4.68 -10.26 9.00
C VAL A 86 -3.20 -10.17 8.63
N ALA A 87 -2.71 -11.05 7.77
CA ALA A 87 -1.32 -11.03 7.32
C ALA A 87 -0.95 -9.70 6.62
N GLY A 88 -1.85 -9.15 5.81
CA GLY A 88 -1.66 -7.88 5.12
C GLY A 88 -1.70 -6.65 6.03
N THR A 89 -2.42 -6.71 7.16
CA THR A 89 -2.57 -5.57 8.09
C THR A 89 -1.51 -5.52 9.17
N VAL A 90 -0.96 -6.67 9.59
CA VAL A 90 0.09 -6.74 10.63
C VAL A 90 1.36 -5.97 10.23
N GLY A 91 1.80 -6.08 8.98
CA GLY A 91 2.99 -5.38 8.48
C GLY A 91 2.90 -3.85 8.61
N PRO A 92 1.87 -3.20 8.03
CA PRO A 92 1.62 -1.77 8.21
C PRO A 92 1.49 -1.33 9.67
N ILE A 93 0.82 -2.11 10.53
CA ILE A 93 0.70 -1.80 11.97
C ILE A 93 2.07 -1.76 12.64
N GLY A 94 2.94 -2.73 12.35
CA GLY A 94 4.31 -2.74 12.86
C GLY A 94 5.11 -1.53 12.38
N PHE A 95 5.01 -1.19 11.10
CA PHE A 95 5.65 0.01 10.53
C PHE A 95 5.15 1.32 11.15
N LEU A 96 3.86 1.42 11.49
CA LEU A 96 3.34 2.59 12.20
C LEU A 96 3.91 2.68 13.63
N ALA A 97 4.11 1.56 14.31
CA ALA A 97 4.73 1.57 15.64
C ALA A 97 6.19 2.05 15.60
N THR A 98 6.94 1.71 14.55
CA THR A 98 8.30 2.24 14.39
C THR A 98 8.30 3.75 14.16
N GLN A 99 7.36 4.27 13.37
CA GLN A 99 7.21 5.71 13.14
C GLN A 99 6.81 6.46 14.42
N VAL A 100 5.86 5.93 15.21
CA VAL A 100 5.47 6.53 16.49
C VAL A 100 6.63 6.51 17.48
N SER A 101 7.34 5.39 17.59
CA SER A 101 8.53 5.29 18.45
C SER A 101 9.62 6.29 18.04
N PHE A 102 9.82 6.51 16.74
CA PHE A 102 10.75 7.52 16.24
C PHE A 102 10.29 8.93 16.60
N GLY A 103 9.01 9.26 16.41
CA GLY A 103 8.46 10.56 16.79
C GLY A 103 8.57 10.83 18.30
N LEU A 104 8.34 9.81 19.13
CA LEU A 104 8.51 9.92 20.59
C LEU A 104 9.97 10.15 20.99
N HIS A 105 10.91 9.53 20.29
CA HIS A 105 12.35 9.75 20.51
C HIS A 105 12.72 11.21 20.17
N GLU A 106 12.35 11.69 18.98
CA GLU A 106 12.70 13.04 18.53
C GLU A 106 12.03 14.15 19.35
N LEU A 107 10.80 13.94 19.83
CA LEU A 107 10.03 14.97 20.54
C LEU A 107 10.22 14.95 22.06
N LEU A 108 10.35 13.76 22.67
CA LEU A 108 10.34 13.58 24.12
C LEU A 108 11.64 12.98 24.66
N GLY A 109 12.60 12.63 23.80
CA GLY A 109 13.87 12.01 24.19
C GLY A 109 13.70 10.60 24.77
N LEU A 110 12.55 9.95 24.55
CA LEU A 110 12.32 8.59 25.03
C LEU A 110 13.23 7.60 24.29
N PRO A 111 13.75 6.55 24.95
CA PRO A 111 14.64 5.59 24.31
C PRO A 111 13.96 4.95 23.10
N GLY A 112 14.63 4.98 21.96
CA GLY A 112 14.19 4.30 20.75
C GLY A 112 14.43 2.78 20.83
N GLY A 113 13.82 2.04 19.92
CA GLY A 113 14.09 0.61 19.72
C GLY A 113 12.92 -0.32 20.05
N TYR A 114 13.20 -1.62 20.05
CA TYR A 114 12.18 -2.66 20.10
C TYR A 114 11.29 -2.59 21.35
N GLY A 115 11.85 -2.26 22.51
CA GLY A 115 11.08 -2.14 23.75
C GLY A 115 9.99 -1.07 23.67
N THR A 116 10.34 0.14 23.19
CA THR A 116 9.38 1.24 23.03
C THR A 116 8.35 0.94 21.96
N GLN A 117 8.74 0.30 20.87
CA GLN A 117 7.79 -0.16 19.82
C GLN A 117 6.77 -1.16 20.38
N LEU A 118 7.20 -2.11 21.21
CA LEU A 118 6.31 -3.09 21.83
C LEU A 118 5.33 -2.43 22.81
N VAL A 119 5.79 -1.47 23.62
CA VAL A 119 4.94 -0.70 24.53
C VAL A 119 3.90 0.11 23.74
N VAL A 120 4.33 0.81 22.68
CA VAL A 120 3.43 1.55 21.79
C VAL A 120 2.36 0.64 21.20
N LEU A 121 2.74 -0.53 20.68
CA LEU A 121 1.80 -1.52 20.16
C LEU A 121 0.84 -2.05 21.22
N ALA A 122 1.33 -2.36 22.43
CA ALA A 122 0.50 -2.84 23.53
C ALA A 122 -0.54 -1.80 23.96
N VAL A 123 -0.14 -0.53 24.07
CA VAL A 123 -1.04 0.58 24.41
C VAL A 123 -2.07 0.81 23.31
N LEU A 124 -1.65 0.89 22.05
CA LEU A 124 -2.55 1.05 20.90
C LEU A 124 -3.53 -0.13 20.79
N GLY A 125 -3.04 -1.35 20.99
CA GLY A 125 -3.85 -2.57 21.01
C GLY A 125 -4.89 -2.54 22.13
N ALA A 126 -4.50 -2.14 23.35
CA ALA A 126 -5.43 -2.00 24.48
C ALA A 126 -6.54 -0.98 24.17
N ILE A 127 -6.17 0.19 23.67
CA ILE A 127 -7.13 1.23 23.26
C ILE A 127 -8.07 0.70 22.18
N TYR A 128 -7.54 0.01 21.18
CA TYR A 128 -8.34 -0.58 20.09
C TYR A 128 -9.32 -1.63 20.61
N VAL A 129 -8.89 -2.56 21.46
CA VAL A 129 -9.75 -3.60 22.04
C VAL A 129 -10.84 -2.97 22.91
N THR A 130 -10.51 -1.99 23.75
CA THR A 130 -11.52 -1.27 24.55
C THR A 130 -12.53 -0.54 23.66
N SER A 131 -12.08 0.10 22.59
CA SER A 131 -12.97 0.73 21.60
C SER A 131 -13.85 -0.30 20.88
N ALA A 132 -13.30 -1.48 20.58
CA ALA A 132 -14.02 -2.55 19.90
C ALA A 132 -15.17 -3.11 20.73
N VAL A 133 -14.97 -3.27 22.05
CA VAL A 133 -15.97 -3.81 22.97
C VAL A 133 -17.04 -2.77 23.35
N THR A 134 -16.71 -1.47 23.34
CA THR A 134 -17.61 -0.39 23.80
C THR A 134 -18.55 0.17 22.72
N GLY A 135 -18.37 -0.20 21.45
CA GLY A 135 -19.26 0.18 20.35
C GLY A 135 -18.58 1.09 19.32
N ILE A 136 -18.18 0.48 18.22
CA ILE A 136 -17.26 1.04 17.21
C ILE A 136 -17.87 2.14 16.34
N HIS A 137 -19.18 2.10 16.08
CA HIS A 137 -19.78 2.84 14.97
C HIS A 137 -19.59 4.37 15.04
N ARG A 138 -19.75 4.97 16.23
CA ARG A 138 -19.60 6.43 16.40
C ARG A 138 -18.12 6.83 16.48
N GLY A 139 -17.30 6.01 17.12
CA GLY A 139 -15.86 6.24 17.29
C GLY A 139 -15.11 6.27 15.95
N ILE A 140 -15.34 5.27 15.08
CA ILE A 140 -14.70 5.23 13.76
C ILE A 140 -15.03 6.47 12.93
N GLN A 141 -16.28 6.92 12.95
CA GLN A 141 -16.69 8.06 12.12
C GLN A 141 -16.01 9.36 12.57
N ILE A 142 -15.88 9.59 13.88
CA ILE A 142 -15.18 10.77 14.43
C ILE A 142 -13.69 10.68 14.12
N LEU A 143 -13.08 9.53 14.39
CA LEU A 143 -11.64 9.33 14.20
C LEU A 143 -11.24 9.42 12.71
N SER A 144 -12.07 8.89 11.82
CA SER A 144 -11.90 8.99 10.36
C SER A 144 -11.96 10.45 9.89
N ARG A 145 -12.95 11.22 10.34
CA ARG A 145 -13.05 12.66 10.01
C ARG A 145 -11.85 13.44 10.53
N PHE A 146 -11.43 13.17 11.76
CA PHE A 146 -10.25 13.80 12.35
C PHE A 146 -8.99 13.46 11.56
N ASN A 147 -8.77 12.20 11.21
CA ASN A 147 -7.62 11.76 10.42
C ASN A 147 -7.57 12.44 9.04
N VAL A 148 -8.71 12.53 8.35
CA VAL A 148 -8.80 13.22 7.05
C VAL A 148 -8.45 14.71 7.21
N PHE A 149 -9.02 15.38 8.22
CA PHE A 149 -8.71 16.80 8.46
C PHE A 149 -7.24 17.02 8.81
N LEU A 150 -6.67 16.15 9.66
CA LEU A 150 -5.26 16.20 10.04
C LEU A 150 -4.34 15.99 8.84
N ALA A 151 -4.64 15.01 7.99
CA ALA A 151 -3.88 14.75 6.76
C ALA A 151 -3.92 15.96 5.81
N LEU A 152 -5.10 16.58 5.62
CA LEU A 152 -5.24 17.79 4.81
C LEU A 152 -4.49 18.98 5.42
N ALA A 153 -4.52 19.15 6.74
CA ALA A 153 -3.78 20.21 7.43
C ALA A 153 -2.27 20.05 7.24
N ILE A 154 -1.73 18.83 7.42
CA ILE A 154 -0.31 18.55 7.19
C ILE A 154 0.06 18.79 5.72
N ALA A 155 -0.76 18.32 4.77
CA ALA A 155 -0.53 18.55 3.34
C ALA A 155 -0.52 20.05 3.01
N ALA A 156 -1.43 20.84 3.58
CA ALA A 156 -1.47 22.28 3.40
C ALA A 156 -0.22 22.97 3.98
N VAL A 157 0.25 22.56 5.16
CA VAL A 157 1.50 23.07 5.74
C VAL A 157 2.68 22.78 4.82
N ILE A 158 2.83 21.53 4.36
CA ILE A 158 3.92 21.16 3.43
C ILE A 158 3.83 21.95 2.12
N PHE A 159 2.62 22.18 1.60
CA PHE A 159 2.43 22.88 0.34
C PHE A 159 2.72 24.38 0.44
N ILE A 160 2.32 25.03 1.53
CA ILE A 160 2.48 26.48 1.75
C ILE A 160 3.89 26.83 2.20
N PHE A 161 4.46 26.06 3.12
CA PHE A 161 5.80 26.33 3.68
C PHE A 161 6.92 25.61 2.94
N GLY A 162 6.62 24.64 2.09
CA GLY A 162 7.56 23.99 1.18
C GLY A 162 7.75 24.77 -0.13
N PRO A 163 8.64 24.29 -1.02
CA PRO A 163 8.86 24.91 -2.32
C PRO A 163 7.69 24.61 -3.26
N THR A 164 6.63 25.43 -3.20
CA THR A 164 5.36 25.19 -3.90
C THR A 164 5.52 24.97 -5.41
N LEU A 165 6.34 25.79 -6.08
CA LEU A 165 6.61 25.64 -7.51
C LEU A 165 7.22 24.27 -7.83
N PHE A 166 8.23 23.86 -7.07
CA PHE A 166 8.85 22.55 -7.22
C PHE A 166 7.83 21.42 -6.99
N LEU A 167 6.96 21.52 -5.99
CA LEU A 167 5.94 20.50 -5.71
C LEU A 167 4.94 20.35 -6.86
N VAL A 168 4.48 21.48 -7.42
CA VAL A 168 3.54 21.48 -8.54
C VAL A 168 4.21 20.94 -9.80
N ASP A 169 5.43 21.38 -10.10
CA ASP A 169 6.20 20.93 -11.26
C ASP A 169 6.51 19.44 -11.17
N ALA A 170 7.04 18.98 -10.03
CA ALA A 170 7.36 17.57 -9.81
C ALA A 170 6.11 16.69 -9.88
N TYR A 171 5.00 17.12 -9.28
CA TYR A 171 3.72 16.41 -9.38
C TYR A 171 3.26 16.30 -10.85
N THR A 172 3.29 17.40 -11.59
CA THR A 172 2.80 17.46 -12.97
C THR A 172 3.68 16.64 -13.90
N GLN A 173 5.00 16.77 -13.79
CA GLN A 173 5.97 15.98 -14.54
C GLN A 173 5.88 14.48 -14.20
N GLY A 174 5.83 14.14 -12.91
CA GLY A 174 5.69 12.76 -12.46
C GLY A 174 4.38 12.12 -12.90
N PHE A 175 3.28 12.89 -12.94
CA PHE A 175 1.99 12.41 -13.41
C PHE A 175 1.98 12.24 -14.94
N GLY A 176 2.59 13.17 -15.67
CA GLY A 176 2.82 13.03 -17.11
C GLY A 176 3.63 11.78 -17.44
N GLU A 177 4.72 11.54 -16.69
CA GLU A 177 5.57 10.36 -16.83
C GLU A 177 4.83 9.07 -16.45
N TYR A 178 3.96 9.12 -15.44
CA TYR A 178 3.09 8.00 -15.10
C TYR A 178 2.18 7.60 -16.27
N LEU A 179 1.58 8.58 -16.95
CA LEU A 179 0.69 8.32 -18.09
C LEU A 179 1.46 7.83 -19.33
N SER A 180 2.63 8.42 -19.63
CA SER A 180 3.46 8.03 -20.78
C SER A 180 4.01 6.61 -20.62
N SER A 181 4.52 6.29 -19.44
CA SER A 181 5.20 5.02 -19.14
C SER A 181 4.28 3.97 -18.52
N PHE A 182 2.97 4.22 -18.45
CA PHE A 182 1.99 3.36 -17.78
C PHE A 182 2.09 1.89 -18.20
N PHE A 183 2.00 1.59 -19.50
CA PHE A 183 2.03 0.22 -20.00
C PHE A 183 3.39 -0.45 -19.79
N THR A 184 4.49 0.32 -19.90
CA THR A 184 5.85 -0.17 -19.66
C THR A 184 6.01 -0.60 -18.21
N MET A 185 5.56 0.23 -17.27
CA MET A 185 5.58 -0.09 -15.84
C MET A 185 4.64 -1.25 -15.49
N ALA A 186 3.42 -1.27 -16.05
CA ALA A 186 2.42 -2.31 -15.80
C ALA A 186 2.84 -3.70 -16.28
N THR A 187 3.59 -3.77 -17.38
CA THR A 187 4.05 -5.04 -17.98
C THR A 187 5.47 -5.40 -17.57
N MET A 188 6.05 -4.67 -16.62
CA MET A 188 7.44 -4.87 -16.23
C MET A 188 7.61 -6.20 -15.50
N THR A 189 8.39 -7.10 -16.10
CA THR A 189 8.77 -8.37 -15.51
C THR A 189 10.28 -8.46 -15.29
N ARG A 190 10.71 -9.40 -14.45
CA ARG A 190 12.11 -9.59 -14.02
C ARG A 190 13.11 -9.73 -15.20
N ARG A 191 12.63 -10.15 -16.38
CA ARG A 191 13.42 -10.32 -17.62
C ARG A 191 13.94 -9.01 -18.23
N ARG A 192 13.27 -7.86 -18.04
CA ARG A 192 13.77 -6.55 -18.56
C ARG A 192 15.08 -6.11 -17.91
N ARG A 193 15.31 -6.47 -16.64
CA ARG A 193 16.60 -6.22 -15.95
C ARG A 193 17.77 -7.01 -16.52
N LEU A 194 17.52 -8.20 -17.07
CA LEU A 194 18.55 -9.05 -17.68
C LEU A 194 18.93 -8.59 -19.09
N LEU A 195 18.00 -7.99 -19.83
CA LEU A 195 18.24 -7.51 -21.19
C LEU A 195 18.72 -6.05 -21.23
N GLY A 196 18.33 -5.20 -20.27
CA GLY A 196 18.86 -3.84 -20.13
C GLY A 196 20.33 -3.79 -19.71
N GLY A 197 20.87 -4.86 -19.13
CA GLY A 197 22.30 -4.99 -18.82
C GLY A 197 23.17 -5.38 -20.01
N CYS A 198 22.59 -5.65 -21.19
CA CYS A 198 23.32 -6.06 -22.38
C CYS A 198 22.95 -5.15 -23.57
N SER A 199 23.52 -3.95 -23.58
CA SER A 199 23.57 -3.09 -24.77
C SER A 199 24.95 -3.21 -25.41
N GLY A 200 25.02 -3.58 -26.69
CA GLY A 200 26.28 -3.59 -27.45
C GLY A 200 27.28 -4.70 -27.07
N GLY A 201 26.82 -5.91 -26.73
CA GLY A 201 27.69 -7.09 -26.56
C GLY A 201 28.59 -7.08 -25.32
N ARG A 202 28.42 -6.13 -24.40
CA ARG A 202 29.08 -6.11 -23.09
C ARG A 202 28.03 -6.16 -22.00
N CYS A 203 27.82 -7.35 -21.45
CA CYS A 203 27.12 -7.50 -20.19
C CYS A 203 28.09 -7.11 -19.06
N SER A 204 27.75 -6.07 -18.30
CA SER A 204 28.45 -5.78 -17.05
C SER A 204 28.09 -6.87 -16.04
N SER A 205 29.03 -7.76 -15.76
CA SER A 205 28.96 -8.68 -14.64
C SER A 205 28.92 -7.87 -13.35
N PHE A 206 27.82 -7.98 -12.60
CA PHE A 206 27.81 -7.45 -11.24
C PHE A 206 28.70 -8.32 -10.34
N PRO A 207 29.60 -7.74 -9.55
CA PRO A 207 30.31 -8.47 -8.50
C PRO A 207 29.31 -8.73 -7.36
N GLY A 208 28.90 -9.98 -7.20
CA GLY A 208 27.97 -10.33 -6.11
C GLY A 208 27.23 -11.66 -6.21
N SER A 209 27.48 -12.50 -7.22
CA SER A 209 27.03 -13.90 -7.21
C SER A 209 28.10 -14.77 -6.55
N SER A 210 28.24 -14.68 -5.23
CA SER A 210 28.74 -15.79 -4.43
C SER A 210 27.52 -16.62 -4.01
N ASP A 211 27.03 -17.43 -4.95
CA ASP A 211 26.23 -18.60 -4.65
C ASP A 211 27.18 -19.64 -4.01
N THR A 212 27.04 -19.85 -2.70
CA THR A 212 27.44 -21.12 -2.07
C THR A 212 26.42 -21.49 -1.01
N ALA A 213 25.46 -22.33 -1.40
CA ALA A 213 24.95 -23.43 -0.58
C ALA A 213 24.08 -24.36 -1.43
N PRO A 214 24.09 -25.66 -1.10
CA PRO A 214 25.18 -26.64 -1.22
C PRO A 214 25.22 -27.34 -2.59
#